data_AF-A0A838RYM9-F1
#
_entry.id   AF-A0A838RYM9-F1
#
_cell.length_a   1.000
_cell.length_b   1.000
_cell.length_c   1.000
_cell.angle_alpha   90.00
_cell.angle_beta   90.00
_cell.angle_gamma   90.00
#
_symmetry.space_group_name_H-M   'P 1'
#
loop_
_entity.id
_entity.type
_entity.pdbx_description
1 polymer ?
#
loop_
_entity_poly.entity_id
_entity_poly.type
_entity_poly.pdbx_seq_one_letter_code
_entity_poly.pdbx_strand_id
1 'polypeptide(L)' 'MNELWLVDETLRHVEVRNQSGSDFGEGLTFTKQETIVSRILPDIGFAVTLLRRKAW' A
#
# COMPACT_ATOMS: atom_id res chain seq x y z
N MET A 1 9.53 -11.82 -7.48
CA MET A 1 8.54 -11.60 -6.41
C MET A 1 8.11 -10.15 -6.54
N ASN A 2 6.84 -9.90 -6.83
CA ASN A 2 6.31 -8.56 -7.04
C ASN A 2 5.37 -8.16 -5.90
N GLU A 3 5.21 -6.87 -5.69
CA GLU A 3 4.33 -6.28 -4.68
C GLU A 3 3.42 -5.26 -5.37
N LEU A 4 2.12 -5.33 -5.08
CA LEU A 4 1.09 -4.44 -5.62
C LEU A 4 0.49 -3.63 -4.48
N TRP A 5 0.41 -2.32 -4.71
CA TRP A 5 -0.10 -1.35 -3.74
C TRP A 5 -1.35 -0.70 -4.33
N LEU A 6 -2.50 -0.95 -3.73
CA LEU A 6 -3.77 -0.35 -4.10
C LEU A 6 -4.08 0.78 -3.14
N VAL A 7 -4.21 2.00 -3.65
CA VAL A 7 -4.39 3.20 -2.84
C VAL A 7 -5.81 3.73 -3.02
N ASP A 8 -6.55 3.84 -1.92
CA ASP A 8 -7.85 4.53 -1.89
C ASP A 8 -7.70 5.86 -1.13
N GLU A 9 -7.71 6.97 -1.86
CA GLU A 9 -7.61 8.31 -1.28
C GLU A 9 -8.88 8.78 -0.56
N THR A 10 -10.04 8.20 -0.90
CA THR A 10 -11.34 8.57 -0.32
C THR A 10 -11.44 7.98 1.09
N LEU A 11 -11.15 6.68 1.20
CA LEU A 11 -11.14 5.96 2.47
C LEU A 11 -9.81 6.10 3.21
N ARG A 12 -8.78 6.65 2.55
CA ARG A 12 -7.41 6.84 3.06
C ARG A 12 -6.85 5.54 3.65
N HIS A 13 -6.95 4.50 2.85
CA HIS A 13 -6.33 3.21 3.14
C HIS A 13 -5.44 2.79 1.98
N VAL A 14 -4.53 1.87 2.26
CA VAL A 14 -3.71 1.21 1.25
C VAL A 14 -3.79 -0.29 1.48
N GLU A 15 -4.05 -1.04 0.43
CA GLU A 15 -3.98 -2.50 0.45
C GLU A 15 -2.69 -2.95 -0.25
N VAL A 16 -1.89 -3.77 0.43
CA VAL A 16 -0.64 -4.33 -0.12
C VAL A 16 -0.80 -5.81 -0.36
N ARG A 17 -0.58 -6.24 -1.61
CA ARG A 17 -0.63 -7.64 -2.03
C ARG A 17 0.74 -8.10 -2.51
N ASN A 18 1.11 -9.32 -2.11
CA ASN A 18 2.34 -9.95 -2.58
C ASN A 18 2.01 -11.00 -3.64
N GLN A 19 2.83 -11.06 -4.69
CA GLN A 19 2.68 -12.07 -5.73
C GLN A 19 3.17 -13.43 -5.24
N SER A 20 2.32 -14.44 -5.41
CA SER A 20 2.64 -15.86 -5.21
C SER A 20 2.38 -16.62 -6.51
N GLY A 21 3.43 -17.11 -7.15
CA GLY A 21 3.32 -17.68 -8.51
C GLY A 21 2.94 -16.62 -9.53
N SER A 22 1.85 -16.84 -10.28
CA SER A 22 1.29 -15.89 -11.24
C SER A 22 0.38 -14.83 -10.61
N ASP A 23 -0.18 -15.10 -9.44
CA ASP A 23 -1.31 -14.34 -8.88
C ASP A 23 -0.90 -13.48 -7.67
N PHE A 24 -1.68 -12.45 -7.40
CA PHE A 24 -1.58 -11.67 -6.17
C PHE A 24 -2.51 -12.27 -5.12
N GLY A 25 -1.94 -12.63 -3.97
CA GLY A 25 -2.69 -13.20 -2.85
C GLY A 25 -3.54 -12.17 -2.09
N GLU A 26 -4.05 -12.58 -0.92
CA GLU A 26 -4.78 -11.70 -0.02
C GLU A 26 -3.93 -10.48 0.39
N GLY A 27 -4.58 -9.32 0.43
CA GLY A 27 -3.93 -8.07 0.79
C GLY A 27 -3.98 -7.77 2.28
N LEU A 28 -2.95 -7.06 2.74
CA LEU A 28 -2.95 -6.42 4.05
C LEU A 28 -3.41 -4.98 3.88
N THR A 29 -4.45 -4.60 4.62
CA THR A 29 -5.01 -3.24 4.59
C THR A 29 -4.41 -2.40 5.71
N PHE A 30 -3.94 -1.22 5.34
CA PHE A 30 -3.35 -0.22 6.24
C PHE A 30 -4.17 1.07 6.20
N THR A 31 -4.29 1.73 7.34
CA THR A 31 -5.17 2.86 7.60
C THR A 31 -4.40 4.09 8.09
N LYS A 32 -5.14 5.13 8.47
CA LYS A 32 -4.75 6.56 8.52
C LYS A 32 -3.54 6.95 9.37
N GLN A 33 -2.86 6.04 10.06
CA GLN A 33 -1.71 6.31 10.93
C GLN A 33 -0.55 5.33 10.69
N GLU A 34 -0.69 4.44 9.72
CA GLU A 34 0.28 3.37 9.50
C GLU A 34 1.34 3.79 8.48
N THR A 35 2.55 3.27 8.69
CA THR A 35 3.63 3.33 7.71
C THR A 35 3.85 1.92 7.19
N ILE A 36 3.81 1.80 5.87
CA ILE A 36 4.00 0.56 5.15
C ILE A 36 5.44 0.56 4.67
N VAL A 37 6.16 -0.53 4.88
CA VAL A 37 7.49 -0.74 4.31
C VAL A 37 7.37 -1.85 3.27
N SER A 38 7.90 -1.61 2.08
CA SER A 38 7.91 -2.63 1.02
C SER A 38 8.72 -3.84 1.46
N ARG A 39 8.17 -5.02 1.21
CA ARG A 39 8.89 -6.28 1.49
C ARG A 39 9.97 -6.58 0.47
N ILE A 40 9.84 -6.04 -0.74
CA ILE A 40 10.77 -6.27 -1.85
C ILE A 40 11.81 -5.17 -1.98
N LEU A 41 11.48 -3.95 -1.53
CA LEU A 41 12.36 -2.78 -1.54
C LEU A 41 12.40 -2.20 -0.12
N PRO A 42 13.18 -2.77 0.81
CA PRO A 42 13.09 -2.46 2.25
C PRO A 42 13.39 -0.99 2.60
N ASP A 43 14.04 -0.25 1.70
CA ASP A 43 14.31 1.19 1.86
C ASP A 43 13.14 2.08 1.36
N ILE A 44 12.10 1.49 0.77
CA ILE A 44 10.90 2.20 0.32
C ILE A 44 9.79 2.02 1.35
N GLY A 45 9.40 3.14 1.94
CA GLY A 45 8.26 3.24 2.84
C GLY A 45 7.22 4.24 2.36
N PHE A 46 5.99 4.06 2.82
CA PHE A 46 4.87 4.95 2.55
C PHE A 46 4.08 5.18 3.83
N ALA A 47 3.94 6.45 4.21
CA ALA A 47 3.08 6.83 5.31
C ALA A 47 1.67 7.14 4.79
N VAL A 48 0.67 6.37 5.23
CA VAL A 48 -0.74 6.53 4.79
C VAL A 48 -1.28 7.92 5.18
N THR A 49 -0.73 8.54 6.22
CA THR A 49 -1.00 9.93 6.63
C THR A 49 -0.73 10.97 5.54
N LEU A 50 0.15 10.66 4.57
CA LEU A 50 0.51 11.56 3.47
C LEU A 50 -0.48 11.54 2.32
N LEU A 51 -1.47 10.63 2.34
CA LEU A 51 -2.58 10.64 1.38
C LEU A 51 -3.40 11.92 1.55
N ARG A 52 -3.29 12.79 0.55
CA ARG A 52 -4.00 14.07 0.48
C ARG A 52 -4.77 14.12 -0.81
N ARG A 53 -6.08 14.33 -0.70
CA ARG A 53 -6.90 14.66 -1.86
C ARG A 53 -6.38 15.97 -2.44
N LYS A 54 -5.86 15.94 -3.66
CA LYS A 54 -5.41 17.15 -4.34
C LYS A 54 -6.66 17.87 -4.84
N ALA A 55 -6.89 19.09 -4.34
CA ALA A 55 -7.99 19.93 -4.78
C ALA A 55 -7.58 20.59 -6.10
N TRP A 56 -8.19 20.16 -7.20
CA TRP A 56 -8.12 20.83 -8.50
C TRP A 56 -9.55 21.11 -8.93
#